data_AF-A0A645HMY1-F1
#
_entry.id   AF-A0A645HMY1-F1
#
_cell.length_a   1.000
_cell.length_b   1.000
_cell.length_c   1.000
_cell.angle_alpha   90.00
_cell.angle_beta   90.00
_cell.angle_gamma   90.00
#
_symmetry.space_group_name_H-M   'P 1'
#
loop_
_entity.id
_entity.type
_entity.pdbx_description
1 polymer ?
#
loop_
_entity_poly.entity_id
_entity_poly.type
_entity_poly.pdbx_seq_one_letter_code
_entity_poly.pdbx_strand_id
1 'polypeptide(L)'
;MPIGAGLEDLGKGLRSQVGTMFGTKAKGPRYLEMAEGYVTRLALNAENEIIGYEFLNLGKFTDALKNGVDANEAVEKAKGTYGQFSSAVKYIDPRKE
;
A
#
# COMPACT_ATOMS: atom_id res chain seq x y z
N MET A 1 -17.96 -20.30 13.26
CA MET A 1 -16.92 -20.43 14.30
C MET A 1 -17.25 -19.46 15.43
N PRO A 2 -16.76 -19.69 16.66
CA PRO A 2 -16.89 -18.85 17.86
C PRO A 2 -16.13 -17.52 17.70
N ILE A 3 -15.93 -16.77 18.79
CA ILE A 3 -15.12 -15.53 18.91
C ILE A 3 -14.01 -15.43 17.84
N GLY A 4 -14.04 -14.32 17.10
CA GLY A 4 -13.01 -13.92 16.14
C GLY A 4 -13.14 -14.64 14.80
N ALA A 5 -14.08 -14.24 13.94
CA ALA A 5 -13.93 -14.56 12.53
C ALA A 5 -12.60 -13.92 12.12
N GLY A 6 -11.55 -14.67 11.77
CA GLY A 6 -10.14 -14.22 11.79
C GLY A 6 -9.78 -12.90 11.08
N LEU A 7 -10.72 -12.30 10.33
CA LEU A 7 -10.74 -10.90 9.90
C LEU A 7 -10.83 -9.87 11.04
N GLU A 8 -11.50 -10.19 12.14
CA GLU A 8 -11.65 -9.33 13.32
C GLU A 8 -10.36 -9.31 14.15
N ASP A 9 -9.66 -10.44 14.25
CA ASP A 9 -8.38 -10.54 14.98
C ASP A 9 -7.21 -9.90 14.21
N LEU A 10 -7.28 -9.92 12.87
CA LEU A 10 -6.24 -9.36 12.01
C LEU A 10 -6.39 -7.85 11.78
N GLY A 11 -7.54 -7.26 12.14
CA GLY A 11 -7.95 -5.92 11.75
C GLY A 11 -8.63 -5.94 10.37
N LYS A 12 -9.91 -5.58 10.32
CA LYS A 12 -10.77 -5.66 9.13
C LYS A 12 -10.10 -5.04 7.90
N GLY A 13 -9.78 -5.86 6.91
CA GLY A 13 -9.19 -5.44 5.62
C GLY A 13 -7.66 -5.51 5.53
N LEU A 14 -6.96 -5.82 6.63
CA LEU A 14 -5.54 -6.18 6.57
C LEU A 14 -5.41 -7.61 6.06
N ARG A 15 -4.48 -7.84 5.13
CA ARG A 15 -4.32 -9.14 4.45
C ARG A 15 -2.94 -9.75 4.63
N SER A 16 -1.96 -8.97 5.08
CA SER A 16 -0.62 -9.42 5.45
C SER A 16 -0.10 -8.60 6.61
N GLN A 17 0.51 -9.23 7.62
CA GLN A 17 1.34 -8.52 8.61
C GLN A 17 2.84 -8.57 8.24
N VAL A 18 3.17 -9.16 7.08
CA VAL A 18 4.53 -9.25 6.57
C VAL A 18 4.65 -8.31 5.37
N GLY A 19 5.41 -7.24 5.54
CA GLY A 19 5.74 -6.33 4.44
C GLY A 19 6.90 -6.87 3.61
N THR A 20 6.88 -6.59 2.30
CA THR A 20 8.05 -6.84 1.44
C THR A 20 8.77 -5.53 1.21
N MET A 21 9.97 -5.42 1.77
CA MET A 21 10.85 -4.27 1.62
C MET A 21 12.25 -4.75 1.35
N PHE A 22 12.96 -4.09 0.44
CA PHE A 22 14.37 -4.35 0.21
C PHE A 22 15.07 -3.05 -0.17
N GLY A 23 16.39 -3.02 -0.12
CA GLY A 23 17.16 -1.87 -0.57
C GLY A 23 18.50 -2.30 -1.15
N THR A 24 19.01 -1.51 -2.07
CA THR A 24 20.37 -1.68 -2.60
C THR A 24 21.15 -0.39 -2.41
N LYS A 25 22.49 -0.47 -2.39
CA LYS A 25 23.33 0.74 -2.36
C LYS A 25 23.07 1.67 -3.55
N ALA A 26 22.78 1.10 -4.72
CA ALA A 26 22.57 1.87 -5.94
C ALA A 26 21.21 2.57 -5.99
N LYS A 27 20.16 1.95 -5.42
CA LYS A 27 18.78 2.41 -5.56
C LYS A 27 18.15 2.94 -4.27
N GLY A 28 18.76 2.68 -3.11
CA GLY A 28 18.16 2.93 -1.81
C GLY A 28 17.03 1.94 -1.49
N PRO A 29 16.21 2.23 -0.46
CA PRO A 29 15.09 1.38 -0.04
C PRO A 29 13.92 1.38 -1.03
N ARG A 30 13.17 0.29 -1.06
CA ARG A 30 11.97 0.05 -1.87
C ARG A 30 10.91 -0.64 -1.05
N TYR A 31 9.79 0.04 -0.85
CA TYR A 31 8.60 -0.55 -0.23
C TYR A 31 7.73 -1.11 -1.34
N LEU A 32 7.54 -2.43 -1.34
CA LEU A 32 6.73 -3.12 -2.33
C LEU A 32 5.34 -3.43 -1.77
N GLU A 33 5.28 -3.78 -0.50
CA GLU A 33 4.04 -4.12 0.21
C GLU A 33 4.17 -3.73 1.69
N MET A 34 3.13 -3.10 2.21
CA MET A 34 2.94 -2.77 3.62
C MET A 34 1.76 -3.57 4.19
N ALA A 35 1.50 -3.47 5.49
CA ALA A 35 0.38 -4.20 6.10
C ALA A 35 -0.97 -3.87 5.45
N GLU A 36 -1.11 -2.63 4.99
CA GLU A 36 -2.28 -2.13 4.29
C GLU A 36 -2.44 -2.72 2.88
N GLY A 37 -1.34 -3.05 2.20
CA GLY A 37 -1.36 -3.65 0.87
C GLY A 37 -0.22 -3.20 -0.06
N TYR A 38 -0.51 -3.26 -1.36
CA TYR A 38 0.47 -3.11 -2.43
C TYR A 38 0.88 -1.64 -2.59
N VAL A 39 2.18 -1.33 -2.42
CA VAL A 39 2.69 0.02 -2.63
C VAL A 39 2.78 0.32 -4.13
N THR A 40 2.09 1.37 -4.57
CA THR A 40 2.04 1.83 -5.96
C THR A 40 3.06 2.93 -6.24
N ARG A 41 3.32 3.81 -5.27
CA ARG A 41 4.27 4.94 -5.41
C ARG A 41 4.97 5.24 -4.10
N LEU A 42 6.24 5.61 -4.17
CA LEU A 42 6.97 6.22 -3.05
C LEU A 42 7.01 7.74 -3.24
N ALA A 43 6.82 8.49 -2.16
CA ALA A 43 6.98 9.94 -2.09
C ALA A 43 8.38 10.28 -1.58
N LEU A 44 9.14 11.06 -2.36
CA LEU A 44 10.50 11.46 -2.03
C LEU A 44 10.59 12.97 -1.80
N ASN A 45 11.40 13.37 -0.80
CA ASN A 45 11.80 14.77 -0.59
C ASN A 45 12.96 15.17 -1.51
N ALA A 46 13.44 16.41 -1.38
CA ALA A 46 14.54 16.94 -2.18
C ALA A 46 15.88 16.20 -1.99
N GLU A 47 16.03 15.49 -0.87
CA GLU A 47 17.21 14.69 -0.53
C GLU A 47 17.07 13.22 -0.96
N ASN A 48 16.02 12.87 -1.70
CA ASN A 48 15.65 11.51 -2.13
C ASN A 48 15.32 10.55 -0.99
N GLU A 49 14.96 11.05 0.18
CA GLU A 49 14.47 10.24 1.29
C GLU A 49 12.99 9.93 1.09
N ILE A 50 12.57 8.71 1.45
CA ILE A 50 11.17 8.33 1.40
C ILE A 50 10.44 8.98 2.59
N ILE A 51 9.50 9.88 2.28
CA ILE A 51 8.71 10.62 3.28
C ILE A 51 7.25 10.14 3.36
N GLY A 52 6.84 9.27 2.42
CA GLY A 52 5.50 8.70 2.38
C GLY A 52 5.34 7.71 1.23
N TYR A 53 4.15 7.12 1.09
CA TYR A 53 3.84 6.21 -0.01
C TYR A 53 2.33 6.15 -0.30
N GLU A 54 1.99 5.78 -1.54
CA GLU A 54 0.64 5.41 -1.97
C GLU A 54 0.55 3.89 -2.01
N PHE A 55 -0.58 3.36 -1.58
CA PHE A 55 -0.84 1.93 -1.60
C PHE A 55 -2.25 1.63 -2.08
N LEU A 56 -2.42 0.45 -2.65
CA LEU A 56 -3.70 -0.18 -2.92
C LEU A 56 -4.01 -1.14 -1.79
N ASN A 57 -5.06 -0.85 -1.01
CA ASN A 57 -5.50 -1.74 0.05
C ASN A 57 -6.15 -3.00 -0.54
N LEU A 58 -5.45 -4.13 -0.46
CA LEU A 58 -5.88 -5.37 -1.12
C LEU A 58 -7.14 -5.96 -0.48
N GLY A 59 -7.36 -5.77 0.82
CA GLY A 59 -8.59 -6.19 1.49
C GLY A 59 -9.80 -5.45 0.95
N LYS A 60 -9.79 -4.11 1.02
CA LYS A 60 -10.85 -3.25 0.48
C LYS A 60 -11.08 -3.47 -1.01
N PHE A 61 -10.01 -3.61 -1.78
CA PHE A 61 -10.09 -3.88 -3.22
C PHE A 61 -10.78 -5.20 -3.51
N THR A 62 -10.31 -6.30 -2.91
CA THR A 62 -10.88 -7.63 -3.16
C THR A 62 -12.31 -7.77 -2.63
N ASP A 63 -12.65 -7.13 -1.52
CA ASP A 63 -14.03 -7.11 -1.00
C ASP A 63 -14.97 -6.28 -1.90
N ALA A 64 -14.51 -5.15 -2.45
CA ALA A 64 -15.27 -4.37 -3.42
C ALA A 64 -15.57 -5.18 -4.69
N LEU A 65 -14.58 -5.89 -5.24
CA LEU A 65 -14.77 -6.76 -6.40
C LEU A 65 -15.76 -7.90 -6.13
N LYS A 66 -15.67 -8.55 -4.95
CA LYS A 66 -16.62 -9.60 -4.55
C LYS A 66 -18.06 -9.10 -4.47
N ASN A 67 -18.25 -7.83 -4.12
CA ASN A 67 -19.55 -7.17 -4.07
C ASN A 67 -20.01 -6.64 -5.44
N GLY A 68 -19.28 -6.92 -6.52
CA GLY A 68 -19.66 -6.54 -7.89
C GLY A 68 -19.37 -5.09 -8.25
N VAL A 69 -18.55 -4.38 -7.47
CA VAL A 69 -18.09 -3.02 -7.83
C VAL A 69 -17.18 -3.11 -9.07
N ASP A 70 -17.30 -2.15 -9.98
CA ASP A 70 -16.41 -2.04 -11.13
C ASP A 70 -14.94 -1.99 -10.68
N ALA A 71 -14.04 -2.60 -11.46
CA ALA A 71 -12.64 -2.71 -11.08
C ALA A 71 -11.94 -1.36 -10.93
N ASN A 72 -12.24 -0.38 -11.79
CA ASN A 72 -11.61 0.94 -11.69
C ASN A 72 -12.12 1.68 -10.46
N GLU A 73 -13.43 1.62 -10.21
CA GLU A 73 -14.03 2.21 -9.01
C GLU A 73 -13.49 1.56 -7.73
N ALA A 74 -13.32 0.24 -7.73
CA ALA A 74 -12.74 -0.51 -6.63
C ALA A 74 -11.28 -0.09 -6.35
N VAL A 75 -10.48 0.13 -7.40
CA VAL A 75 -9.11 0.65 -7.27
C VAL A 75 -9.11 2.02 -6.61
N GLU A 76 -9.92 2.96 -7.10
CA GLU A 76 -9.97 4.32 -6.55
C GLU A 76 -10.42 4.34 -5.08
N LYS A 77 -11.41 3.52 -4.72
CA LYS A 77 -11.90 3.39 -3.34
C LYS A 77 -10.92 2.69 -2.40
N ALA A 78 -10.02 1.86 -2.93
CA ALA A 78 -9.06 1.10 -2.15
C ALA A 78 -7.68 1.77 -2.06
N LYS A 79 -7.42 2.83 -2.84
CA LYS A 79 -6.20 3.61 -2.74
C LYS A 79 -6.14 4.40 -1.44
N GLY A 80 -4.93 4.51 -0.90
CA GLY A 80 -4.63 5.33 0.26
C GLY A 80 -3.20 5.84 0.21
N THR A 81 -2.90 6.80 1.08
CA THR A 81 -1.57 7.39 1.21
C THR A 81 -1.16 7.43 2.67
N TYR A 82 0.13 7.30 2.94
CA TYR A 82 0.69 7.37 4.28
C TYR A 82 1.89 8.34 4.33
N GLY A 83 2.15 8.92 5.50
CA GLY A 83 3.23 9.87 5.73
C GLY A 83 2.99 11.23 5.07
N GLN A 84 4.06 11.92 4.71
CA GLN A 84 4.03 13.22 4.04
C GLN A 84 3.90 13.07 2.52
N PHE A 85 3.02 12.16 2.07
CA PHE A 85 2.90 11.80 0.66
C PHE A 85 2.67 13.03 -0.22
N SER A 86 1.76 13.93 0.18
CA SER A 86 1.44 15.16 -0.55
C SER A 86 2.57 16.20 -0.58
N SER A 87 3.57 16.08 0.30
CA SER A 87 4.73 16.99 0.37
C SER A 87 5.89 16.54 -0.52
N ALA A 88 5.72 15.47 -1.30
CA ALA A 88 6.77 14.95 -2.16
C ALA A 88 7.14 15.93 -3.27
N VAL A 89 8.43 16.07 -3.55
CA VAL A 89 8.91 16.73 -4.76
C VAL A 89 9.05 15.74 -5.93
N LYS A 90 9.07 14.44 -5.64
CA LYS A 90 9.15 13.35 -6.63
C LYS A 90 8.36 12.13 -6.17
N TYR A 91 7.68 11.49 -7.11
CA TYR A 91 7.10 10.16 -6.92
C TYR A 91 7.78 9.13 -7.82
N ILE A 92 8.04 7.94 -7.30
CA ILE A 92 8.61 6.82 -8.08
C ILE A 92 7.77 5.56 -7.94
N ASP A 93 7.76 4.74 -8.99
CA ASP A 93 7.27 3.36 -8.90
C ASP A 93 8.42 2.48 -8.36
N PRO A 94 8.30 1.92 -7.14
CA PRO A 94 9.38 1.18 -6.51
C PRO A 94 9.80 -0.10 -7.26
N ARG A 95 9.03 -0.55 -8.26
CA ARG A 95 9.32 -1.74 -9.07
C ARG A 95 9.98 -1.43 -10.40
N LYS A 96 9.85 -0.18 -10.89
CA LYS A 96 10.37 0.22 -12.21
C LYS A 96 11.64 1.06 -12.10
N GLU A 97 11.77 1.82 -11.02
CA GLU A 97 12.91 2.69 -10.74
C GLU A 97 13.81 2.13 -9.63
#